data_AF-A0A7W1GCV0-F1
#
_entry.id   AF-A0A7W1GCV0-F1
#
_cell.length_a   1.000
_cell.length_b   1.000
_cell.length_c   1.000
_cell.angle_alpha   90.00
_cell.angle_beta   90.00
_cell.angle_gamma   90.00
#
_symmetry.space_group_name_H-M   'P 1'
#
loop_
_entity.id
_entity.type
_entity.pdbx_description
1 polymer ?
#
loop_
_entity_poly.entity_id
_entity_poly.type
_entity_poly.pdbx_seq_one_letter_code
_entity_poly.pdbx_strand_id
1 'polypeptide(L)'
;MEIIEDFSKWHENYRRWSPSPDAMASRDEMRHDYPVVVNKRAPFVPARSALSMLNLALITSAGAYIDGTEGFDLDAPHGDASFREIPIEIEAEDLRWAARGYDPKAVLEDMNAQVPLARLAEFEGNGIIGQLSPVFWSFCGFIPSAQLLVEDSLPPLVDRVVRYEAQAALLIPASRLCHQSMALAARALEIAGIPTMMIVVERETAERVRPPRAAYYAGEFGCVAGRPNWPEHQRRVLDEALRLLEPMDQSGIHKLTVDLETTVEIGRGEK
;
A
#
# COMPACT_ATOMS: atom_id res chain seq x y z
N MET A 1 8.67 3.00 -19.42
CA MET A 1 8.70 1.61 -18.89
C MET A 1 7.26 1.17 -18.73
N GLU A 2 6.95 -0.11 -18.89
CA GLU A 2 5.59 -0.62 -18.75
C GLU A 2 5.27 -0.94 -17.28
N ILE A 3 4.00 -0.80 -16.89
CA ILE A 3 3.52 -1.20 -15.55
C ILE A 3 3.54 -2.72 -15.43
N ILE A 4 3.19 -3.45 -16.50
CA ILE A 4 3.24 -4.91 -16.63
C ILE A 4 4.07 -5.26 -17.89
N GLU A 5 5.26 -5.85 -17.74
CA GLU A 5 6.18 -6.08 -18.88
C GLU A 5 5.77 -7.25 -19.81
N ASP A 6 5.05 -8.25 -19.30
CA ASP A 6 4.60 -9.42 -20.09
C ASP A 6 3.07 -9.54 -20.01
N PHE A 7 2.39 -8.43 -20.34
CA PHE A 7 0.95 -8.30 -20.17
C PHE A 7 0.16 -9.39 -20.89
N SER A 8 0.49 -9.69 -22.16
CA SER A 8 -0.23 -10.71 -22.93
C SER A 8 -0.16 -12.08 -22.28
N LYS A 9 1.00 -12.49 -21.76
CA LYS A 9 1.17 -13.76 -21.05
C LYS A 9 0.42 -13.77 -19.72
N TRP A 10 0.53 -12.68 -18.94
CA TRP A 10 -0.22 -12.54 -17.70
C TRP A 10 -1.73 -12.65 -17.96
N HIS A 11 -2.24 -11.96 -18.98
CA HIS A 11 -3.65 -11.95 -19.35
C HIS A 11 -4.18 -13.32 -19.76
N GLU A 12 -3.40 -14.06 -20.56
CA GLU A 12 -3.74 -15.44 -20.92
C GLU A 12 -3.81 -16.36 -19.69
N ASN A 13 -2.86 -16.20 -18.76
CA ASN A 13 -2.87 -16.96 -17.50
C ASN A 13 -4.07 -16.58 -16.63
N TYR A 14 -4.39 -15.29 -16.52
CA TYR A 14 -5.52 -14.79 -15.74
C TYR A 14 -6.86 -15.30 -16.29
N ARG A 15 -7.01 -15.30 -17.62
CA ARG A 15 -8.20 -15.88 -18.28
C ARG A 15 -8.33 -17.39 -18.04
N ARG A 16 -7.21 -18.12 -17.97
CA ARG A 16 -7.20 -19.56 -17.64
C ARG A 16 -7.51 -19.83 -16.18
N TRP A 17 -7.01 -18.98 -15.29
CA TRP A 17 -7.27 -19.08 -13.86
C TRP A 17 -8.77 -18.93 -13.56
N SER A 18 -9.46 -18.01 -14.27
CA SER A 18 -10.89 -17.66 -14.21
C SER A 18 -11.50 -17.77 -12.80
N PRO A 19 -11.91 -16.66 -12.17
CA PRO A 19 -12.56 -16.71 -10.85
C PRO A 19 -13.84 -17.56 -10.94
N SER A 20 -13.74 -18.85 -10.63
CA SER A 20 -14.91 -19.72 -10.54
C SER A 20 -15.72 -19.31 -9.31
N PRO A 21 -17.02 -19.62 -9.25
CA PRO A 21 -17.82 -19.37 -8.05
C PRO A 21 -17.16 -19.96 -6.78
N ASP A 22 -16.52 -21.12 -6.90
CA ASP A 22 -15.74 -21.75 -5.81
C ASP A 22 -14.49 -20.95 -5.41
N ALA A 23 -13.83 -20.28 -6.37
CA ALA A 23 -12.70 -19.41 -6.11
C ALA A 23 -13.12 -18.12 -5.39
N MET A 24 -14.29 -17.57 -5.71
CA MET A 24 -14.84 -16.39 -5.04
C MET A 24 -15.31 -16.68 -3.61
N ALA A 25 -15.73 -17.91 -3.32
CA ALA A 25 -16.11 -18.38 -1.98
C ALA A 25 -14.91 -18.68 -1.06
N SER A 26 -13.69 -18.75 -1.62
CA SER A 26 -12.46 -18.95 -0.85
C SER A 26 -12.08 -17.70 -0.07
N ARG A 27 -11.64 -17.89 1.19
CA ARG A 27 -10.97 -16.83 1.97
C ARG A 27 -9.54 -16.56 1.52
N ASP A 28 -8.94 -17.49 0.79
CA ASP A 28 -7.65 -17.30 0.12
C ASP A 28 -7.86 -16.58 -1.22
N GLU A 29 -7.55 -15.28 -1.23
CA GLU A 29 -7.69 -14.39 -2.39
C GLU A 29 -6.74 -14.74 -3.53
N MET A 30 -5.60 -15.34 -3.19
CA MET A 30 -4.57 -15.78 -4.14
C MET A 30 -4.40 -17.28 -3.98
N ARG A 31 -5.41 -18.05 -4.43
CA ARG A 31 -5.30 -19.51 -4.61
C ARG A 31 -3.94 -19.85 -5.21
N HIS A 32 -3.40 -21.03 -4.90
CA HIS A 32 -2.03 -21.44 -5.30
C HIS A 32 -1.68 -21.23 -6.78
N ASP A 33 -2.67 -21.23 -7.68
CA ASP A 33 -2.54 -21.05 -9.12
C ASP A 33 -2.79 -19.61 -9.62
N TYR A 34 -3.02 -18.64 -8.72
CA TYR A 34 -3.22 -17.24 -9.10
C TYR A 34 -2.00 -16.70 -9.87
N PRO A 35 -2.20 -16.14 -11.08
CA PRO A 35 -1.10 -15.67 -11.90
C PRO A 35 -0.64 -14.29 -11.43
N VAL A 36 0.19 -14.25 -10.39
CA VAL A 36 0.81 -12.99 -9.93
C VAL A 36 1.61 -12.37 -11.08
N VAL A 37 1.52 -11.06 -11.25
CA VAL A 37 2.32 -10.28 -12.20
C VAL A 37 3.81 -10.48 -11.92
N VAL A 38 4.59 -10.72 -12.97
CA VAL A 38 6.05 -10.87 -12.88
C VAL A 38 6.72 -9.83 -13.78
N ASN A 39 7.52 -8.96 -13.18
CA ASN A 39 8.32 -7.97 -13.89
C ASN A 39 9.82 -8.27 -13.72
N LYS A 40 10.63 -7.89 -14.71
CA LYS A 40 12.10 -7.99 -14.68
C LYS A 40 12.77 -6.65 -14.38
N ARG A 41 12.13 -5.52 -14.64
CA ARG A 41 12.66 -4.20 -14.27
C ARG A 41 11.66 -3.45 -13.41
N ALA A 42 12.13 -2.47 -12.66
CA ALA A 42 11.30 -1.53 -11.93
C ALA A 42 11.56 -0.10 -12.45
N PRO A 43 10.50 0.70 -12.69
CA PRO A 43 10.70 2.12 -12.96
C PRO A 43 11.27 2.75 -11.70
N PHE A 44 12.08 3.78 -11.87
CA PHE A 44 12.75 4.40 -10.73
C PHE A 44 13.07 5.85 -11.05
N VAL A 45 12.61 6.73 -10.18
CA VAL A 45 12.86 8.16 -10.19
C VAL A 45 13.50 8.52 -8.85
N PRO A 46 14.74 9.02 -8.83
CA PRO A 46 15.39 9.48 -7.61
C PRO A 46 14.59 10.57 -6.89
N ALA A 47 14.44 10.49 -5.57
CA ALA A 47 13.95 11.61 -4.78
C ALA A 47 15.04 12.71 -4.78
N ARG A 48 14.73 13.89 -5.30
CA ARG A 48 15.72 14.97 -5.51
C ARG A 48 15.77 16.00 -4.38
N SER A 49 14.92 15.82 -3.38
CA SER A 49 14.72 16.72 -2.25
C SER A 49 14.78 15.90 -0.96
N ALA A 50 15.18 16.54 0.13
CA ALA A 50 15.03 15.98 1.46
C ALA A 50 13.55 15.66 1.74
N LEU A 51 13.30 14.59 2.50
CA LEU A 51 11.97 14.13 2.87
C LEU A 51 11.13 15.24 3.50
N SER A 52 11.77 16.09 4.32
CA SER A 52 11.16 17.25 4.98
C SER A 52 10.68 18.35 4.02
N MET A 53 11.01 18.26 2.73
CA MET A 53 10.56 19.18 1.68
C MET A 53 9.60 18.51 0.69
N LEU A 54 9.26 17.24 0.91
CA LEU A 54 8.38 16.47 0.01
C LEU A 54 6.97 16.42 0.58
N ASN A 55 6.00 16.92 -0.19
CA ASN A 55 4.59 16.67 0.07
C ASN A 55 4.28 15.20 -0.16
N LEU A 56 3.70 14.53 0.82
CA LEU A 56 3.51 13.08 0.84
C LEU A 56 2.05 12.72 0.59
N ALA A 57 1.80 11.85 -0.39
CA ALA A 57 0.53 11.16 -0.58
C ALA A 57 0.51 9.86 0.23
N LEU A 58 -0.62 9.55 0.88
CA LEU A 58 -0.89 8.22 1.44
C LEU A 58 -1.86 7.46 0.53
N ILE A 59 -1.46 6.24 0.14
CA ILE A 59 -2.27 5.33 -0.66
C ILE A 59 -2.31 3.99 0.05
N THR A 60 -3.50 3.51 0.39
CA THR A 60 -3.69 2.26 1.13
C THR A 60 -4.65 1.35 0.37
N SER A 61 -4.59 0.05 0.65
CA SER A 61 -5.58 -0.91 0.18
C SER A 61 -6.38 -1.52 1.34
N ALA A 62 -6.64 -0.70 2.36
CA ALA A 62 -7.38 -1.12 3.55
C ALA A 62 -8.89 -1.27 3.29
N GLY A 63 -9.39 -0.95 2.10
CA GLY A 63 -10.82 -0.95 1.83
C GLY A 63 -11.59 0.06 2.70
N ALA A 64 -10.95 1.18 3.06
CA ALA A 64 -11.57 2.23 3.88
C ALA A 64 -12.59 3.03 3.05
N TYR A 65 -13.75 3.32 3.63
CA TYR A 65 -14.74 4.22 3.07
C TYR A 65 -15.48 4.95 4.19
N ILE A 66 -16.02 6.14 3.88
CA ILE A 66 -16.75 6.97 4.84
C ILE A 66 -18.13 6.35 5.11
N ASP A 67 -18.54 6.29 6.37
CA ASP A 67 -19.84 5.79 6.76
C ASP A 67 -20.97 6.61 6.09
N GLY A 68 -22.00 5.92 5.62
CA GLY A 68 -23.07 6.53 4.83
C GLY A 68 -22.72 6.82 3.35
N THR A 69 -21.53 6.45 2.87
CA THR A 69 -21.18 6.46 1.43
C THR A 69 -21.14 5.06 0.83
N GLU A 70 -21.02 4.96 -0.50
CA GLU A 70 -20.92 3.67 -1.19
C GLU A 70 -19.60 2.96 -0.85
N GLY A 71 -19.70 1.78 -0.23
CA GLY A 71 -18.57 0.89 0.05
C GLY A 71 -18.03 0.21 -1.21
N PHE A 72 -17.22 -0.83 -1.02
CA PHE A 72 -16.64 -1.59 -2.14
C PHE A 72 -17.43 -2.86 -2.44
N ASP A 73 -17.52 -3.22 -3.72
CA ASP A 73 -18.09 -4.50 -4.15
C ASP A 73 -17.06 -5.62 -4.02
N LEU A 74 -17.11 -6.32 -2.87
CA LEU A 74 -16.23 -7.45 -2.63
C LEU A 74 -16.61 -8.67 -3.47
N ASP A 75 -17.83 -8.76 -3.99
CA ASP A 75 -18.35 -9.90 -4.72
C ASP A 75 -18.20 -9.76 -6.25
N ALA A 76 -17.62 -8.65 -6.73
CA ALA A 76 -17.26 -8.49 -8.13
C ALA A 76 -16.24 -9.58 -8.55
N PRO A 77 -16.51 -10.39 -9.60
CA PRO A 77 -15.63 -11.50 -9.99
C PRO A 77 -14.19 -11.08 -10.31
N HIS A 78 -14.01 -9.89 -10.86
CA HIS A 78 -12.70 -9.32 -11.20
C HIS A 78 -12.19 -8.30 -10.17
N GLY A 79 -12.94 -8.14 -9.07
CA GLY A 79 -12.72 -7.15 -8.03
C GLY A 79 -13.30 -5.78 -8.35
N ASP A 80 -13.25 -4.92 -7.34
CA ASP A 80 -13.66 -3.52 -7.43
C ASP A 80 -12.42 -2.64 -7.65
N ALA A 81 -12.24 -2.16 -8.87
CA ALA A 81 -11.15 -1.25 -9.26
C ALA A 81 -11.38 0.21 -8.85
N SER A 82 -12.49 0.53 -8.19
CA SER A 82 -12.67 1.87 -7.64
C SER A 82 -11.77 2.10 -6.43
N PHE A 83 -11.53 3.35 -6.13
CA PHE A 83 -10.87 3.78 -4.90
C PHE A 83 -11.67 4.94 -4.31
N ARG A 84 -11.50 5.16 -3.01
CA ARG A 84 -12.10 6.29 -2.28
C ARG A 84 -11.01 7.32 -2.01
N GLU A 85 -11.40 8.58 -2.12
CA GLU A 85 -10.59 9.72 -1.72
C GLU A 85 -11.20 10.26 -0.43
N ILE A 86 -10.42 10.26 0.64
CA ILE A 86 -10.92 10.47 2.00
C ILE A 86 -10.09 11.59 2.65
N PRO A 87 -10.73 12.61 3.26
CA PRO A 87 -10.03 13.65 4.01
C PRO A 87 -9.16 13.06 5.13
N ILE A 88 -8.01 13.68 5.40
CA ILE A 88 -7.12 13.21 6.48
C ILE A 88 -7.63 13.56 7.88
N GLU A 89 -8.57 14.49 8.00
CA GLU A 89 -9.23 14.86 9.25
C GLU A 89 -10.40 13.93 9.63
N ILE A 90 -10.56 12.81 8.92
CA ILE A 90 -11.60 11.82 9.20
C ILE A 90 -11.35 11.14 10.55
N GLU A 91 -12.41 11.01 11.35
CA GLU A 91 -12.35 10.25 12.60
C GLU A 91 -12.54 8.76 12.33
N ALA A 92 -11.91 7.91 13.16
CA ALA A 92 -11.99 6.46 13.00
C ALA A 92 -13.44 5.92 13.07
N GLU A 93 -14.31 6.58 13.83
CA GLU A 93 -15.72 6.21 14.01
C GLU A 93 -16.56 6.41 12.73
N ASP A 94 -16.13 7.36 11.88
CA ASP A 94 -16.76 7.71 10.61
C ASP A 94 -16.26 6.84 9.45
N LEU A 95 -15.38 5.88 9.72
CA LEU A 95 -14.86 4.95 8.72
C LEU A 95 -15.46 3.56 8.86
N ARG A 96 -15.58 2.90 7.71
CA ARG A 96 -15.95 1.50 7.56
C ARG A 96 -14.91 0.81 6.67
N TRP A 97 -14.81 -0.51 6.80
CA TRP A 97 -13.74 -1.31 6.20
C TRP A 97 -14.32 -2.46 5.38
N ALA A 98 -14.12 -2.44 4.07
CA ALA A 98 -14.40 -3.56 3.18
C ALA A 98 -13.20 -4.53 3.16
N ALA A 99 -12.93 -5.14 4.32
CA ALA A 99 -11.78 -6.01 4.50
C ALA A 99 -11.99 -7.35 3.78
N ARG A 100 -11.12 -7.63 2.82
CA ARG A 100 -10.96 -8.94 2.17
C ARG A 100 -9.47 -9.27 2.12
N GLY A 101 -9.12 -10.52 2.46
CA GLY A 101 -7.73 -10.97 2.46
C GLY A 101 -6.89 -10.71 3.71
N TYR A 102 -7.46 -10.05 4.71
CA TYR A 102 -6.81 -9.79 5.99
C TYR A 102 -7.84 -9.77 7.12
N ASP A 103 -7.38 -9.85 8.37
CA ASP A 103 -8.23 -9.72 9.55
C ASP A 103 -8.44 -8.24 9.89
N PRO A 104 -9.67 -7.70 9.83
CA PRO A 104 -9.93 -6.30 10.15
C PRO A 104 -9.75 -5.96 11.64
N LYS A 105 -9.54 -6.94 12.53
CA LYS A 105 -9.42 -6.71 13.96
C LYS A 105 -8.41 -5.62 14.31
N ALA A 106 -7.22 -5.64 13.72
CA ALA A 106 -6.19 -4.65 14.03
C ALA A 106 -6.60 -3.22 13.63
N VAL A 107 -7.19 -3.05 12.43
CA VAL A 107 -7.63 -1.72 11.96
C VAL A 107 -8.87 -1.21 12.68
N LEU A 108 -9.73 -2.11 13.18
CA LEU A 108 -10.87 -1.78 14.04
C LEU A 108 -10.44 -1.38 15.46
N GLU A 109 -9.35 -1.97 15.98
CA GLU A 109 -8.77 -1.61 17.28
C GLU A 109 -7.98 -0.30 17.22
N ASP A 110 -7.22 -0.10 16.15
CA ASP A 110 -6.42 1.10 15.91
C ASP A 110 -6.23 1.30 14.40
N MET A 111 -6.90 2.32 13.85
CA MET A 111 -6.78 2.66 12.43
C MET A 111 -5.32 2.87 12.00
N ASN A 112 -4.46 3.38 12.89
CA ASN A 112 -3.06 3.69 12.55
C ASN A 112 -2.21 2.45 12.30
N ALA A 113 -2.71 1.25 12.62
CA ALA A 113 -2.07 0.00 12.25
C ALA A 113 -2.02 -0.20 10.72
N GLN A 114 -2.94 0.40 9.96
CA GLN A 114 -3.03 0.24 8.50
C GLN A 114 -3.17 1.56 7.73
N VAL A 115 -3.79 2.58 8.34
CA VAL A 115 -3.96 3.94 7.79
C VAL A 115 -3.40 4.94 8.82
N PRO A 116 -2.07 5.17 8.81
CA PRO A 116 -1.34 5.82 9.91
C PRO A 116 -1.45 7.36 9.92
N LEU A 117 -2.68 7.91 9.83
CA LEU A 117 -2.90 9.35 9.74
C LEU A 117 -2.32 10.11 10.94
N ALA A 118 -2.51 9.62 12.17
CA ALA A 118 -1.99 10.30 13.36
C ALA A 118 -0.46 10.31 13.37
N ARG A 119 0.18 9.22 12.94
CA ARG A 119 1.65 9.13 12.86
C ARG A 119 2.22 10.02 11.75
N LEU A 120 1.53 10.12 10.62
CA LEU A 120 1.93 11.02 9.53
C LEU A 120 1.72 12.49 9.89
N ALA A 121 0.66 12.83 10.62
CA ALA A 121 0.45 14.17 11.18
C ALA A 121 1.56 14.53 12.21
N GLU A 122 1.99 13.58 13.04
CA GLU A 122 3.18 13.75 13.90
C GLU A 122 4.44 14.02 13.06
N PHE A 123 4.60 13.35 11.92
CA PHE A 123 5.78 13.53 11.05
C PHE A 123 5.78 14.90 10.35
N GLU A 124 4.62 15.38 9.90
CA GLU A 124 4.46 16.74 9.39
C GLU A 124 4.76 17.77 10.47
N GLY A 125 4.15 17.63 11.66
CA GLY A 125 4.35 18.56 12.77
C GLY A 125 5.80 18.63 13.29
N ASN A 126 6.56 17.55 13.15
CA ASN A 126 7.97 17.48 13.51
C ASN A 126 8.93 17.79 12.35
N GLY A 127 8.43 18.13 11.15
CA GLY A 127 9.25 18.45 9.98
C GLY A 127 10.03 17.26 9.42
N ILE A 128 9.57 16.02 9.64
CA ILE A 128 10.14 14.81 9.04
C ILE A 128 9.74 14.74 7.56
N ILE A 129 8.49 15.07 7.25
CA ILE A 129 7.94 15.22 5.89
C ILE A 129 7.60 16.69 5.63
N GLY A 130 7.36 17.06 4.37
CA GLY A 130 6.88 18.39 4.00
C GLY A 130 5.46 18.65 4.50
N GLN A 131 4.46 18.32 3.66
CA GLN A 131 3.05 18.32 4.04
C GLN A 131 2.41 16.98 3.72
N LEU A 132 1.45 16.54 4.54
CA LEU A 132 0.61 15.42 4.15
C LEU A 132 -0.46 15.93 3.17
N SER A 133 -0.71 15.18 2.09
CA SER A 133 -1.84 15.45 1.19
C SER A 133 -3.14 15.57 2.01
N PRO A 134 -4.01 16.56 1.73
CA PRO A 134 -5.25 16.78 2.52
C PRO A 134 -6.25 15.63 2.38
N VAL A 135 -6.00 14.72 1.43
CA VAL A 135 -6.74 13.47 1.26
C VAL A 135 -5.76 12.30 1.16
N PHE A 136 -6.21 11.13 1.56
CA PHE A 136 -5.59 9.85 1.24
C PHE A 136 -6.49 9.02 0.34
N TRP A 137 -5.89 8.06 -0.38
CA TRP A 137 -6.64 7.17 -1.27
C TRP A 137 -6.70 5.77 -0.69
N SER A 138 -7.90 5.19 -0.63
CA SER A 138 -8.12 3.80 -0.22
C SER A 138 -8.66 2.97 -1.36
N PHE A 139 -7.96 1.90 -1.69
CA PHE A 139 -8.36 0.89 -2.67
C PHE A 139 -9.14 -0.23 -1.99
N CYS A 140 -9.99 -0.90 -2.78
CA CYS A 140 -10.56 -2.19 -2.40
C CYS A 140 -9.45 -3.19 -2.06
N GLY A 141 -9.66 -4.00 -1.02
CA GLY A 141 -8.75 -5.09 -0.66
C GLY A 141 -8.70 -6.22 -1.71
N PHE A 142 -9.68 -6.29 -2.61
CA PHE A 142 -9.85 -7.38 -3.55
C PHE A 142 -9.92 -6.89 -5.00
N ILE A 143 -8.77 -6.91 -5.69
CA ILE A 143 -8.63 -6.55 -7.11
C ILE A 143 -7.78 -7.62 -7.83
N PRO A 144 -8.33 -8.82 -8.10
CA PRO A 144 -7.58 -9.89 -8.75
C PRO A 144 -7.19 -9.57 -10.20
N SER A 145 -7.94 -8.72 -10.91
CA SER A 145 -7.57 -8.31 -12.26
C SER A 145 -6.56 -7.18 -12.26
N ALA A 146 -5.29 -7.49 -12.53
CA ALA A 146 -4.26 -6.46 -12.71
C ALA A 146 -4.51 -5.59 -13.94
N GLN A 147 -5.19 -6.11 -14.98
CA GLN A 147 -5.62 -5.30 -16.12
C GLN A 147 -6.60 -4.21 -15.68
N LEU A 148 -7.67 -4.59 -14.97
CA LEU A 148 -8.69 -3.67 -14.48
C LEU A 148 -8.06 -2.55 -13.64
N LEU A 149 -7.16 -2.93 -12.72
CA LEU A 149 -6.40 -1.97 -11.92
C LEU A 149 -5.63 -0.97 -12.79
N VAL A 150 -4.84 -1.48 -13.74
CA VAL A 150 -3.92 -0.67 -14.56
C VAL A 150 -4.65 0.23 -15.54
N GLU A 151 -5.76 -0.24 -16.12
CA GLU A 151 -6.53 0.50 -17.12
C GLU A 151 -7.50 1.50 -16.46
N ASP A 152 -8.16 1.12 -15.38
CA ASP A 152 -9.28 1.89 -14.82
C ASP A 152 -8.88 2.69 -13.58
N SER A 153 -8.05 2.13 -12.68
CA SER A 153 -7.76 2.76 -11.39
C SER A 153 -6.51 3.65 -11.40
N LEU A 154 -5.42 3.17 -12.01
CA LEU A 154 -4.12 3.83 -11.89
C LEU A 154 -4.04 5.18 -12.61
N PRO A 155 -4.59 5.36 -13.84
CA PRO A 155 -4.59 6.67 -14.49
C PRO A 155 -5.28 7.76 -13.67
N PRO A 156 -6.53 7.60 -13.19
CA PRO A 156 -7.17 8.62 -12.35
C PRO A 156 -6.50 8.78 -10.98
N LEU A 157 -5.88 7.73 -10.41
CA LEU A 157 -5.07 7.87 -9.20
C LEU A 157 -3.88 8.80 -9.44
N VAL A 158 -3.08 8.55 -10.48
CA VAL A 158 -1.91 9.37 -10.83
C VAL A 158 -2.33 10.81 -11.06
N ASP A 159 -3.41 11.04 -11.82
CA ASP A 159 -3.95 12.38 -12.07
C ASP A 159 -4.29 13.11 -10.76
N ARG A 160 -4.90 12.43 -9.78
CA ARG A 160 -5.25 13.03 -8.48
C ARG A 160 -4.01 13.34 -7.66
N VAL A 161 -3.06 12.40 -7.56
CA VAL A 161 -1.81 12.62 -6.81
C VAL A 161 -1.05 13.83 -7.36
N VAL A 162 -0.99 13.98 -8.69
CA VAL A 162 -0.41 15.17 -9.35
C VAL A 162 -1.21 16.44 -9.04
N ARG A 163 -2.54 16.39 -9.07
CA ARG A 163 -3.41 17.55 -8.77
C ARG A 163 -3.27 18.07 -7.34
N TYR A 164 -3.05 17.18 -6.38
CA TYR A 164 -2.77 17.54 -4.99
C TYR A 164 -1.30 17.92 -4.75
N GLU A 165 -0.50 18.05 -5.80
CA GLU A 165 0.91 18.46 -5.74
C GLU A 165 1.76 17.59 -4.81
N ALA A 166 1.39 16.31 -4.66
CA ALA A 166 2.20 15.37 -3.91
C ALA A 166 3.49 15.05 -4.67
N GLN A 167 4.61 15.13 -3.97
CA GLN A 167 5.97 14.97 -4.51
C GLN A 167 6.57 13.61 -4.16
N ALA A 168 5.95 12.86 -3.25
CA ALA A 168 6.23 11.47 -2.98
C ALA A 168 4.95 10.73 -2.57
N ALA A 169 4.94 9.40 -2.64
CA ALA A 169 3.81 8.59 -2.18
C ALA A 169 4.24 7.42 -1.29
N LEU A 170 3.55 7.26 -0.16
CA LEU A 170 3.64 6.10 0.72
C LEU A 170 2.51 5.12 0.37
N LEU A 171 2.85 3.87 0.11
CA LEU A 171 1.91 2.80 -0.23
C LEU A 171 1.87 1.73 0.85
N ILE A 172 0.67 1.45 1.36
CA ILE A 172 0.46 0.49 2.45
C ILE A 172 -0.55 -0.59 2.02
N PRO A 173 -0.08 -1.78 1.59
CA PRO A 173 -0.95 -2.91 1.25
C PRO A 173 -1.54 -3.56 2.51
N ALA A 174 -2.74 -4.15 2.41
CA ALA A 174 -3.41 -4.80 3.54
C ALA A 174 -3.33 -6.34 3.51
N SER A 175 -3.43 -6.96 2.32
CA SER A 175 -3.39 -8.42 2.12
C SER A 175 -2.26 -8.87 1.17
N ARG A 176 -2.13 -10.18 0.96
CA ARG A 176 -1.24 -10.76 -0.05
C ARG A 176 -1.55 -10.24 -1.47
N LEU A 177 -2.82 -10.18 -1.86
CA LEU A 177 -3.26 -9.64 -3.15
C LEU A 177 -2.94 -8.15 -3.27
N CYS A 178 -3.20 -7.41 -2.19
CA CYS A 178 -2.92 -5.99 -2.12
C CYS A 178 -1.45 -5.64 -2.38
N HIS A 179 -0.50 -6.52 -2.02
CA HIS A 179 0.92 -6.29 -2.32
C HIS A 179 1.18 -6.22 -3.83
N GLN A 180 0.45 -6.99 -4.65
CA GLN A 180 0.53 -6.83 -6.09
C GLN A 180 -0.07 -5.49 -6.51
N SER A 181 -1.29 -5.17 -6.07
CA SER A 181 -1.99 -3.95 -6.48
C SER A 181 -1.21 -2.69 -6.14
N MET A 182 -0.70 -2.58 -4.91
CA MET A 182 0.11 -1.45 -4.46
C MET A 182 1.47 -1.42 -5.16
N ALA A 183 2.10 -2.57 -5.45
CA ALA A 183 3.34 -2.55 -6.24
C ALA A 183 3.10 -2.05 -7.67
N LEU A 184 1.97 -2.36 -8.31
CA LEU A 184 1.60 -1.82 -9.62
C LEU A 184 1.29 -0.32 -9.55
N ALA A 185 0.59 0.13 -8.49
CA ALA A 185 0.35 1.55 -8.25
C ALA A 185 1.67 2.33 -8.06
N ALA A 186 2.61 1.78 -7.29
CA ALA A 186 3.93 2.37 -7.10
C ALA A 186 4.68 2.53 -8.43
N ARG A 187 4.61 1.51 -9.30
CA ARG A 187 5.21 1.57 -10.65
C ARG A 187 4.57 2.67 -11.51
N ALA A 188 3.25 2.82 -11.48
CA ALA A 188 2.56 3.85 -12.25
C ALA A 188 2.95 5.25 -11.81
N LEU A 189 3.01 5.49 -10.49
CA LEU A 189 3.43 6.78 -9.91
C LEU A 189 4.88 7.12 -10.27
N GLU A 190 5.80 6.15 -10.20
CA GLU A 190 7.20 6.38 -10.58
C GLU A 190 7.39 6.59 -12.08
N ILE A 191 6.58 5.95 -12.93
CA ILE A 191 6.54 6.27 -14.37
C ILE A 191 6.09 7.73 -14.59
N ALA A 192 5.20 8.23 -13.74
CA ALA A 192 4.71 9.62 -13.78
C ALA A 192 5.66 10.63 -13.10
N GLY A 193 6.80 10.19 -12.55
CA GLY A 193 7.78 11.09 -11.92
C GLY A 193 7.62 11.28 -10.42
N ILE A 194 6.70 10.57 -9.77
CA ILE A 194 6.46 10.67 -8.33
C ILE A 194 7.20 9.53 -7.62
N PRO A 195 8.29 9.77 -6.88
CA PRO A 195 8.98 8.74 -6.12
C PRO A 195 8.05 8.09 -5.09
N THR A 196 8.17 6.78 -4.93
CA THR A 196 7.28 6.00 -4.05
C THR A 196 8.05 5.24 -2.99
N MET A 197 7.41 4.97 -1.87
CA MET A 197 7.85 4.00 -0.86
C MET A 197 6.71 3.06 -0.54
N MET A 198 6.90 1.76 -0.74
CA MET A 198 5.92 0.75 -0.36
C MET A 198 6.40 0.00 0.89
N ILE A 199 5.55 -0.10 1.92
CA ILE A 199 5.83 -0.98 3.06
C ILE A 199 5.38 -2.39 2.72
N VAL A 200 6.24 -3.38 2.95
CA VAL A 200 6.06 -4.77 2.51
C VAL A 200 6.16 -5.71 3.71
N VAL A 201 5.16 -6.58 3.86
CA VAL A 201 5.20 -7.74 4.77
C VAL A 201 5.15 -9.07 4.00
N GLU A 202 4.70 -9.06 2.74
CA GLU A 202 4.75 -10.21 1.82
C GLU A 202 5.87 -10.05 0.78
N ARG A 203 7.04 -10.61 1.11
CA ARG A 203 8.24 -10.48 0.29
C ARG A 203 8.14 -11.17 -1.07
N GLU A 204 7.56 -12.36 -1.14
CA GLU A 204 7.53 -13.16 -2.37
C GLU A 204 6.78 -12.44 -3.50
N THR A 205 5.61 -11.89 -3.20
CA THR A 205 4.83 -11.10 -4.15
C THR A 205 5.58 -9.83 -4.57
N ALA A 206 6.20 -9.12 -3.63
CA ALA A 206 6.95 -7.91 -3.94
C ALA A 206 8.16 -8.19 -4.86
N GLU A 207 8.90 -9.28 -4.63
CA GLU A 207 10.03 -9.68 -5.48
C GLU A 207 9.61 -10.01 -6.93
N ARG A 208 8.40 -10.55 -7.10
CA ARG A 208 7.83 -10.86 -8.42
C ARG A 208 7.34 -9.61 -9.15
N VAL A 209 6.57 -8.76 -8.48
CA VAL A 209 5.92 -7.58 -9.10
C VAL A 209 6.93 -6.43 -9.29
N ARG A 210 8.00 -6.41 -8.49
CA ARG A 210 9.09 -5.41 -8.50
C ARG A 210 8.58 -3.98 -8.34
N PRO A 211 8.12 -3.58 -7.13
CA PRO A 211 7.90 -2.18 -6.83
C PRO A 211 9.23 -1.40 -6.95
N PRO A 212 9.19 -0.10 -7.29
CA PRO A 212 10.37 0.76 -7.40
C PRO A 212 11.20 0.82 -6.12
N ARG A 213 10.55 1.11 -4.99
CA ARG A 213 11.16 1.06 -3.66
C ARG A 213 10.23 0.33 -2.71
N ALA A 214 10.81 -0.55 -1.91
CA ALA A 214 10.09 -1.30 -0.90
C ALA A 214 10.88 -1.39 0.40
N ALA A 215 10.19 -1.17 1.51
CA ALA A 215 10.66 -1.31 2.87
C ALA A 215 10.02 -2.57 3.46
N TYR A 216 10.80 -3.63 3.63
CA TYR A 216 10.34 -4.95 4.06
C TYR A 216 10.63 -5.20 5.55
N TYR A 217 9.62 -5.66 6.29
CA TYR A 217 9.80 -6.22 7.64
C TYR A 217 8.84 -7.39 7.88
N ALA A 218 9.09 -8.17 8.93
CA ALA A 218 8.27 -9.34 9.28
C ALA A 218 6.97 -8.96 10.02
N GLY A 219 6.15 -8.10 9.39
CA GLY A 219 4.84 -7.69 9.90
C GLY A 219 3.71 -8.64 9.52
N GLU A 220 2.48 -8.22 9.79
CA GLU A 220 1.27 -9.01 9.52
C GLU A 220 0.30 -8.24 8.60
N PHE A 221 -0.53 -8.99 7.87
CA PHE A 221 -1.59 -8.42 7.04
C PHE A 221 -2.63 -7.70 7.90
N GLY A 222 -3.11 -6.54 7.43
CA GLY A 222 -4.04 -5.69 8.17
C GLY A 222 -3.42 -4.80 9.24
N CYS A 223 -2.11 -4.91 9.49
CA CYS A 223 -1.37 -4.02 10.38
C CYS A 223 0.04 -3.66 9.84
N VAL A 224 0.11 -3.37 8.54
CA VAL A 224 1.38 -3.15 7.81
C VAL A 224 2.08 -1.84 8.20
N ALA A 225 1.37 -0.87 8.79
CA ALA A 225 1.97 0.34 9.32
C ALA A 225 2.46 0.19 10.78
N GLY A 226 2.34 -1.01 11.37
CA GLY A 226 2.75 -1.33 12.73
C GLY A 226 1.64 -1.97 13.55
N ARG A 227 1.99 -2.49 14.73
CA ARG A 227 1.02 -3.16 15.61
C ARG A 227 -0.04 -2.17 16.13
N PRO A 228 -1.30 -2.61 16.31
CA PRO A 228 -2.35 -1.76 16.86
C PRO A 228 -2.03 -1.39 18.31
N ASN A 229 -2.40 -0.16 18.71
CA ASN A 229 -2.17 0.38 20.05
C ASN A 229 -0.70 0.43 20.49
N TRP A 230 0.25 0.47 19.53
CA TRP A 230 1.68 0.62 19.80
C TRP A 230 2.28 1.74 18.94
N PRO A 231 2.07 3.02 19.33
CA PRO A 231 2.53 4.19 18.59
C PRO A 231 4.01 4.20 18.23
N GLU A 232 4.86 3.72 19.13
CA GLU A 232 6.32 3.66 18.97
C GLU A 232 6.71 2.69 17.85
N HIS A 233 6.10 1.50 17.82
CA HIS A 233 6.31 0.54 16.75
C HIS A 233 5.82 1.08 15.40
N GLN A 234 4.69 1.78 15.38
CA GLN A 234 4.17 2.41 14.16
C GLN A 234 5.13 3.50 13.65
N ARG A 235 5.58 4.39 14.55
CA ARG A 235 6.58 5.42 14.21
C ARG A 235 7.85 4.81 13.67
N ARG A 236 8.37 3.75 14.28
CA ARG A 236 9.59 3.08 13.82
C ARG A 236 9.44 2.54 12.39
N VAL A 237 8.36 1.78 12.13
CA VAL A 237 8.10 1.23 10.79
C VAL A 237 8.04 2.34 9.75
N LEU A 238 7.31 3.42 10.04
CA LEU A 238 7.14 4.54 9.11
C LEU A 238 8.43 5.36 8.92
N ASP A 239 9.15 5.65 10.00
CA ASP A 239 10.38 6.44 9.96
C ASP A 239 11.49 5.69 9.21
N GLU A 240 11.75 4.42 9.56
CA GLU A 240 12.73 3.60 8.86
C GLU A 240 12.37 3.44 7.37
N ALA A 241 11.08 3.25 7.05
CA ALA A 241 10.64 3.11 5.66
C ALA A 241 10.78 4.42 4.86
N LEU A 242 10.27 5.54 5.37
CA LEU A 242 10.27 6.82 4.64
C LEU A 242 11.69 7.38 4.48
N ARG A 243 12.59 7.19 5.45
CA ARG A 243 13.98 7.61 5.33
C ARG A 243 14.74 6.94 4.19
N LEU A 244 14.26 5.79 3.69
CA LEU A 244 14.85 5.14 2.52
C LEU A 244 14.53 5.86 1.20
N LEU A 245 13.58 6.78 1.16
CA LEU A 245 13.29 7.57 -0.06
C LEU A 245 14.51 8.33 -0.57
N GLU A 246 15.31 8.91 0.35
CA GLU A 246 16.47 9.74 0.03
C GLU A 246 17.72 8.94 -0.42
N PRO A 247 18.23 7.95 0.35
CA PRO A 247 19.50 7.30 0.04
C PRO A 247 19.39 6.25 -1.07
N MET A 248 18.19 5.77 -1.42
CA MET A 248 18.03 4.83 -2.51
C MET A 248 18.29 5.50 -3.86
N ASP A 249 19.29 5.00 -4.58
CA ASP A 249 19.68 5.42 -5.94
C ASP A 249 19.32 4.38 -7.02
N GLN A 250 18.86 3.20 -6.59
CA GLN A 250 18.42 2.10 -7.43
C GLN A 250 17.15 1.46 -6.88
N SER A 251 16.39 0.82 -7.76
CA SER A 251 15.19 0.07 -7.35
C SER A 251 15.54 -1.14 -6.51
N GLY A 252 14.77 -1.42 -5.45
CA GLY A 252 15.03 -2.58 -4.61
C GLY A 252 14.12 -2.71 -3.40
N ILE A 253 14.28 -3.83 -2.71
CA ILE A 253 13.62 -4.13 -1.44
C ILE A 253 14.68 -4.06 -0.34
N HIS A 254 14.50 -3.15 0.61
CA HIS A 254 15.37 -2.97 1.77
C HIS A 254 14.71 -3.58 3.00
N LYS A 255 15.44 -4.44 3.71
CA LYS A 255 14.95 -5.02 4.97
C LYS A 255 15.13 -4.00 6.10
N LEU A 256 14.05 -3.70 6.81
CA LEU A 256 14.03 -2.85 8.00
C LEU A 256 14.59 -3.58 9.22
N THR A 257 15.01 -2.83 10.22
CA THR A 257 15.55 -3.33 11.50
C THR A 257 14.52 -3.37 12.64
N VAL A 258 13.25 -3.10 12.33
CA VAL A 258 12.10 -3.07 13.24
C VAL A 258 12.09 -4.22 14.26
N ASP A 259 12.30 -5.47 13.83
CA ASP A 259 12.23 -6.65 14.72
C ASP A 259 13.28 -6.63 15.84
N LEU A 260 14.50 -6.17 15.51
CA LEU A 260 15.62 -6.11 16.45
C LEU A 260 15.35 -5.04 17.51
N GLU A 261 14.90 -3.86 17.09
CA GLU A 261 14.59 -2.75 18.00
C GLU A 261 13.38 -3.08 18.88
N THR A 262 12.35 -3.68 18.30
CA THR A 262 11.15 -4.14 19.03
C THR A 262 11.52 -5.11 20.16
N THR A 263 12.46 -6.02 19.92
CA THR A 263 12.94 -6.95 20.94
C THR A 263 13.66 -6.23 22.09
N VAL A 264 14.45 -5.19 21.78
CA VAL A 264 15.16 -4.38 22.78
C VAL A 264 14.18 -3.61 23.67
N GLU A 265 13.13 -3.03 23.10
CA GLU A 265 12.12 -2.25 23.84
C GLU A 265 11.23 -3.12 24.73
N ILE A 266 10.77 -4.28 24.22
CA ILE A 266 10.07 -5.26 25.05
C ILE A 266 10.96 -5.67 26.22
N GLY A 267 12.27 -5.85 25.98
CA GLY A 267 13.26 -6.12 27.03
C GLY A 267 13.41 -5.01 28.08
N ARG A 268 13.02 -3.77 27.74
CA ARG A 268 13.00 -2.60 28.63
C ARG A 268 11.63 -2.38 29.30
N GLY A 269 10.61 -3.16 28.94
CA GLY A 269 9.25 -3.05 29.47
C GLY A 269 8.40 -1.97 28.79
N GLU A 270 8.86 -1.45 27.66
CA GLU A 270 8.13 -0.49 26.84
C GLU A 270 7.05 -1.24 26.03
N LYS A 271 5.85 -0.66 25.93
CA LYS A 271 4.70 -1.17 25.19
C LYS A 271 3.99 -0.03 24.49
#